data_AF-A0A2H5UXM8-F1
#
_entry.id   AF-A0A2H5UXM8-F1
#
_cell.length_a   1.000
_cell.length_b   1.000
_cell.length_c   1.000
_cell.angle_alpha   90.00
_cell.angle_beta   90.00
_cell.angle_gamma   90.00
#
_symmetry.space_group_name_H-M   'P 1'
#
loop_
_entity.id
_entity.type
_entity.pdbx_description
1 polymer ?
#
loop_
_entity_poly.entity_id
_entity_poly.type
_entity_poly.pdbx_seq_one_letter_code
_entity_poly.pdbx_strand_id
1 'polypeptide(L)'
;MVRCYVDVYRLANKSRRNKAEENYHTYTTDGVEFGKSKRIADIPTKDGDELYVDVIPLELTDEFIELLRRGVRVFYLRRLTMLKQMREKLQMKSTTSRNDLRALMAGESRWVKKVV
;
A
#
# COMPACT_ATOMS: atom_id res chain seq x y z
N MET A 1 -7.14 -16.59 4.12
CA MET A 1 -7.32 -15.15 4.33
C MET A 1 -5.96 -14.58 4.66
N VAL A 2 -5.44 -13.78 3.75
CA VAL A 2 -4.10 -13.20 3.78
C VAL A 2 -4.22 -11.67 3.88
N ARG A 3 -3.25 -11.03 4.53
CA ARG A 3 -3.14 -9.57 4.56
C ARG A 3 -2.03 -9.10 3.64
N CYS A 4 -2.40 -8.34 2.63
CA CYS A 4 -1.47 -7.68 1.74
C CYS A 4 -1.37 -6.20 2.12
N TYR A 5 -0.15 -5.67 2.18
CA TYR A 5 0.15 -4.27 2.47
C TYR A 5 0.84 -3.66 1.27
N VAL A 6 0.43 -2.47 0.85
CA VAL A 6 0.95 -1.82 -0.34
C VAL A 6 1.30 -0.38 -0.06
N ASP A 7 2.47 0.00 -0.54
CA ASP A 7 2.91 1.39 -0.65
C ASP A 7 2.59 1.86 -2.07
N VAL A 8 1.56 2.69 -2.21
CA VAL A 8 1.00 3.07 -3.51
C VAL A 8 1.84 4.17 -4.15
N TYR A 9 2.86 3.74 -4.89
CA TYR A 9 3.68 4.63 -5.71
C TYR A 9 2.95 5.13 -6.96
N ARG A 10 2.78 6.44 -7.13
CA ARG A 10 2.55 7.01 -8.48
C ARG A 10 2.96 8.47 -8.68
N LEU A 11 3.01 9.32 -7.64
CA LEU A 11 3.07 10.78 -7.84
C LEU A 11 4.41 11.44 -7.50
N ALA A 12 5.26 10.84 -6.67
CA ALA A 12 6.51 11.49 -6.23
C ALA A 12 7.58 11.62 -7.35
N ASN A 13 7.52 10.80 -8.39
CA ASN A 13 8.57 10.72 -9.42
C ASN A 13 8.16 11.28 -10.79
N LYS A 14 6.90 11.71 -10.97
CA LYS A 14 6.46 12.35 -12.23
C LYS A 14 7.25 13.64 -12.51
N SER A 15 7.79 14.29 -11.48
CA SER A 15 8.67 15.46 -11.57
C SER A 15 10.17 15.13 -11.68
N ARG A 16 10.59 13.88 -11.43
CA ARG A 16 11.99 13.45 -11.46
C ARG A 16 12.28 12.76 -12.79
N ARG A 17 12.57 13.55 -13.82
CA ARG A 17 12.76 13.15 -15.24
C ARG A 17 13.75 12.01 -15.55
N ASN A 18 14.52 11.48 -14.59
CA ASN A 18 15.69 10.63 -14.87
C ASN A 18 15.74 9.26 -14.16
N LYS A 19 14.62 8.66 -13.74
CA LYS A 19 14.63 7.28 -13.23
C LYS A 19 13.59 6.40 -13.90
N ALA A 20 14.07 5.50 -14.76
CA ALA A 20 13.31 4.37 -15.32
C ALA A 20 12.88 3.34 -14.24
N GLU A 21 13.21 3.55 -12.96
CA GLU A 21 13.09 2.56 -11.88
C GLU A 21 11.75 2.54 -11.13
N GLU A 22 10.83 3.49 -11.31
CA GLU A 22 9.79 3.77 -10.29
C GLU A 22 8.34 3.80 -10.81
N ASN A 23 7.96 2.88 -11.71
CA ASN A 23 6.57 2.64 -12.12
C ASN A 23 5.97 1.38 -11.46
N TYR A 24 6.37 1.09 -10.21
CA TYR A 24 5.92 -0.11 -9.51
C TYR A 24 5.46 0.25 -8.10
N HIS A 25 4.37 -0.37 -7.67
CA HIS A 25 3.93 -0.43 -6.28
C HIS A 25 4.73 -1.52 -5.56
N THR A 26 5.26 -1.18 -4.38
CA THR A 26 5.90 -2.19 -3.52
C THR A 26 4.84 -2.74 -2.59
N TYR A 27 4.81 -4.06 -2.43
CA TYR A 27 3.86 -4.72 -1.55
C TYR A 27 4.53 -5.78 -0.69
N THR A 28 3.82 -6.20 0.36
CA THR A 28 4.16 -7.39 1.11
C THR A 28 2.94 -8.21 1.51
N THR A 29 3.10 -9.52 1.53
CA THR A 29 2.07 -10.50 1.89
C THR A 29 2.40 -11.06 3.28
N ASP A 30 1.54 -10.80 4.26
CA ASP A 30 1.71 -11.13 5.68
C ASP A 30 3.07 -10.70 6.28
N GLY A 31 3.74 -9.72 5.67
CA GLY A 31 5.05 -9.20 6.09
C GLY A 31 6.25 -10.10 5.79
N VAL A 32 6.05 -11.20 5.06
CA VAL A 32 7.09 -12.21 4.79
C VAL A 32 7.74 -11.98 3.42
N GLU A 33 6.92 -11.83 2.38
CA GLU A 33 7.41 -11.67 1.01
C GLU A 33 7.26 -10.22 0.56
N PHE A 34 8.33 -9.60 0.04
CA PHE A 34 8.27 -8.27 -0.55
C PHE A 34 8.30 -8.39 -2.08
N GLY A 35 7.30 -7.83 -2.74
CA GLY A 35 7.15 -7.85 -4.19
C GLY A 35 7.04 -6.45 -4.79
N LYS A 36 7.07 -6.41 -6.12
CA LYS A 36 6.80 -5.21 -6.92
C LYS A 36 5.71 -5.55 -7.94
N SER A 37 4.76 -4.64 -8.13
CA SER A 37 3.73 -4.76 -9.15
C SER A 37 3.55 -3.45 -9.91
N LYS A 38 3.36 -3.50 -11.23
CA LYS A 38 3.09 -2.29 -12.02
C LYS A 38 1.68 -1.76 -11.80
N ARG A 39 0.72 -2.65 -11.56
CA ARG A 39 -0.68 -2.33 -11.27
C ARG A 39 -1.03 -2.84 -9.88
N ILE A 40 -1.87 -2.10 -9.17
CA ILE A 40 -2.44 -2.53 -7.89
C ILE A 40 -3.31 -3.77 -8.09
N ALA A 41 -4.04 -3.86 -9.20
CA ALA A 41 -4.90 -5.00 -9.52
C ALA A 41 -4.14 -6.33 -9.74
N ASP A 42 -2.85 -6.25 -10.13
CA ASP A 42 -2.02 -7.43 -10.41
C ASP A 42 -1.38 -8.01 -9.12
N ILE A 43 -1.57 -7.37 -7.96
CA ILE A 43 -1.08 -7.87 -6.67
C ILE A 43 -1.81 -9.19 -6.34
N PRO A 44 -1.11 -10.25 -5.89
CA PRO A 44 -1.65 -11.61 -5.78
C PRO A 44 -2.61 -11.78 -4.58
N THR A 45 -3.78 -11.16 -4.69
CA THR A 45 -4.89 -11.22 -3.72
C THR A 45 -6.05 -12.04 -4.27
N LYS A 46 -6.78 -12.75 -3.41
CA LYS A 46 -7.95 -13.56 -3.77
C LYS A 46 -9.21 -13.07 -3.05
N ASP A 47 -10.35 -13.63 -3.42
CA ASP A 47 -11.61 -13.38 -2.73
C ASP A 47 -11.45 -13.65 -1.22
N GLY A 48 -11.94 -12.70 -0.41
CA GLY A 48 -11.84 -12.75 1.04
C GLY A 48 -10.49 -12.33 1.63
N ASP A 49 -9.48 -11.98 0.83
CA ASP A 49 -8.23 -11.41 1.33
C ASP A 49 -8.37 -9.91 1.65
N GLU A 50 -7.40 -9.37 2.40
CA GLU A 50 -7.38 -7.97 2.82
C GLU A 50 -6.23 -7.23 2.16
N LEU A 51 -6.51 -6.06 1.58
CA LEU A 51 -5.51 -5.16 1.00
C LEU A 51 -5.48 -3.86 1.79
N TYR A 52 -4.35 -3.56 2.42
CA TYR A 52 -4.10 -2.32 3.16
C TYR A 52 -3.21 -1.41 2.34
N VAL A 53 -3.66 -0.18 2.10
CA VAL A 53 -2.92 0.83 1.36
C VAL A 53 -2.76 2.12 2.16
N ASP A 54 -1.73 2.88 1.86
CA ASP A 54 -1.51 4.20 2.42
C ASP A 54 -2.49 5.24 1.83
N VAL A 55 -2.72 5.19 0.52
CA VAL A 55 -3.61 6.10 -0.20
C VAL A 55 -4.30 5.41 -1.38
N ILE A 56 -5.47 5.93 -1.78
CA ILE A 56 -6.18 5.55 -3.00
C ILE A 56 -6.21 6.77 -3.93
N PRO A 57 -5.30 6.87 -4.91
CA PRO A 57 -5.31 7.93 -5.91
C PRO A 57 -6.50 7.79 -6.86
N LEU A 58 -7.08 8.91 -7.29
CA LEU A 58 -8.23 8.91 -8.22
C LEU A 58 -7.88 8.22 -9.54
N GLU A 59 -6.66 8.36 -10.02
CA GLU A 59 -6.18 7.80 -11.29
C GLU A 59 -5.98 6.29 -11.26
N LEU A 60 -6.06 5.66 -10.08
CA LEU A 60 -5.98 4.21 -9.89
C LEU A 60 -7.33 3.61 -9.49
N THR A 61 -8.40 4.41 -9.46
CA THR A 61 -9.73 3.98 -8.99
C THR A 61 -10.21 2.71 -9.70
N ASP A 62 -10.03 2.61 -11.02
CA ASP A 62 -10.45 1.44 -11.80
C ASP A 62 -9.76 0.15 -11.34
N GLU A 63 -8.49 0.21 -10.95
CA GLU A 63 -7.74 -0.94 -10.44
C GLU A 63 -8.22 -1.36 -9.06
N PHE A 64 -8.60 -0.40 -8.20
CA PHE A 64 -9.22 -0.71 -6.91
C PHE A 64 -10.63 -1.27 -7.08
N ILE A 65 -11.41 -0.78 -8.05
CA ILE A 65 -12.72 -1.34 -8.39
C ILE A 65 -12.57 -2.79 -8.87
N GLU A 66 -11.56 -3.10 -9.68
CA GLU A 66 -11.26 -4.47 -10.12
C GLU A 66 -11.03 -5.43 -8.93
N LEU A 67 -10.25 -5.00 -7.95
CA LEU A 67 -10.01 -5.77 -6.72
C LEU A 67 -11.29 -5.97 -5.89
N LEU A 68 -12.09 -4.92 -5.71
CA LEU A 68 -13.36 -5.01 -4.99
C LEU A 68 -14.33 -5.99 -5.67
N ARG A 69 -14.38 -5.98 -7.02
CA ARG A 69 -15.19 -6.94 -7.80
C ARG A 69 -14.72 -8.39 -7.64
N ARG A 70 -13.43 -8.61 -7.38
CA ARG A 70 -12.84 -9.92 -7.06
C ARG A 70 -13.10 -10.37 -5.62
N GLY A 71 -13.78 -9.57 -4.81
CA GLY A 71 -14.09 -9.87 -3.41
C GLY A 71 -12.95 -9.56 -2.43
N VAL A 72 -11.93 -8.81 -2.86
CA VAL A 72 -10.86 -8.34 -1.99
C VAL A 72 -11.38 -7.21 -1.09
N ARG A 73 -11.10 -7.29 0.22
CA ARG A 73 -11.44 -6.22 1.17
C ARG A 73 -10.33 -5.16 1.16
N VAL A 74 -10.62 -3.99 0.61
CA VAL A 74 -9.65 -2.90 0.53
C VAL A 74 -9.80 -1.94 1.72
N PHE A 75 -8.67 -1.57 2.32
CA PHE A 75 -8.56 -0.64 3.44
C PHE A 75 -7.51 0.43 3.14
N TYR A 76 -7.79 1.69 3.45
CA TYR A 76 -6.83 2.78 3.30
C TYR A 76 -6.58 3.51 4.62
N LEU A 77 -5.40 4.11 4.79
CA LEU A 77 -5.10 4.96 5.95
C LEU A 77 -5.98 6.21 5.97
N ARG A 78 -6.57 6.51 7.13
CA ARG A 78 -7.35 7.73 7.33
C ARG A 78 -6.50 9.00 7.24
N ARG A 79 -5.22 8.92 7.64
CA ARG A 79 -4.29 10.05 7.69
C ARG A 79 -2.86 9.57 7.43
N LEU A 80 -2.21 10.10 6.40
CA LEU A 80 -0.82 9.76 6.05
C LEU A 80 0.19 10.12 7.16
N THR A 81 -0.12 11.11 8.00
CA THR A 81 0.72 11.49 9.15
C THR A 81 0.91 10.36 10.16
N MET A 82 -0.03 9.41 10.24
CA MET A 82 0.06 8.25 11.13
C MET A 82 1.22 7.33 10.72
N LEU A 83 1.49 7.22 9.42
CA LEU A 83 2.59 6.41 8.90
C LEU A 83 3.94 7.03 9.23
N LYS A 84 4.06 8.37 9.20
CA LYS A 84 5.24 9.10 9.70
C LYS A 84 5.46 8.85 11.20
N GLN A 85 4.43 9.05 12.03
CA GLN A 85 4.50 8.83 13.48
C GLN A 85 4.91 7.39 13.82
N MET A 86 4.39 6.40 13.09
CA MET A 86 4.73 5.01 13.33
C MET A 86 6.18 4.69 12.95
N ARG A 87 6.71 5.25 11.86
CA ARG A 87 8.13 5.12 11.53
C ARG A 87 9.05 5.68 12.61
N GLU A 88 8.71 6.85 13.14
CA GLU A 88 9.45 7.48 14.25
C GLU A 88 9.41 6.59 15.50
N LYS A 89 8.22 6.06 15.85
CA LYS A 89 8.04 5.13 16.97
C LYS A 89 8.86 3.85 16.82
N LEU A 90 8.97 3.32 15.60
CA LEU A 90 9.79 2.15 15.27
C LEU A 90 11.28 2.48 15.07
N GLN A 91 11.69 3.73 15.33
CA GLN A 91 13.07 4.21 15.19
C GLN A 91 13.66 3.96 13.79
N MET A 92 12.82 3.99 12.75
CA MET A 92 13.24 3.79 11.37
C MET A 92 13.99 5.02 10.87
N LYS A 93 15.27 4.84 10.53
CA LYS A 93 16.18 5.94 10.12
C LYS A 93 15.96 6.45 8.70
N SER A 94 15.25 5.71 7.84
CA SER A 94 15.08 6.05 6.43
C SER A 94 13.64 5.90 5.94
N THR A 95 13.25 6.80 5.04
CA THR A 95 11.99 6.77 4.29
C THR A 95 12.17 5.86 3.07
N THR A 96 11.81 4.59 3.21
CA THR A 96 11.86 3.60 2.13
C THR A 96 10.54 2.85 2.09
N SER A 97 10.18 2.31 0.92
CA SER A 97 8.92 1.58 0.75
C SER A 97 8.76 0.42 1.72
N ARG A 98 9.86 -0.30 1.99
CA ARG A 98 9.84 -1.41 2.96
C ARG A 98 9.57 -0.92 4.38
N ASN A 99 10.11 0.24 4.76
CA ASN A 99 9.85 0.84 6.07
C ASN A 99 8.43 1.40 6.15
N ASP A 100 7.92 1.99 5.07
CA ASP A 100 6.53 2.45 4.98
C ASP A 100 5.55 1.28 5.11
N LEU A 101 5.81 0.16 4.42
CA LEU A 101 5.06 -1.08 4.58
C LEU A 101 5.14 -1.62 6.01
N ARG A 102 6.32 -1.65 6.64
CA ARG A 102 6.47 -2.09 8.04
C ARG A 102 5.70 -1.20 9.02
N ALA A 103 5.70 0.11 8.79
CA ALA A 103 4.92 1.05 9.57
C ALA A 103 3.41 0.85 9.36
N LEU A 104 2.97 0.58 8.14
CA LEU A 104 1.57 0.26 7.83
C LEU A 104 1.13 -1.05 8.52
N MET A 105 1.98 -2.08 8.51
CA MET A 105 1.73 -3.36 9.19
C MET A 105 1.63 -3.22 10.71
N ALA A 106 2.45 -2.36 11.31
CA ALA A 106 2.40 -2.08 12.75
C ALA A 106 1.21 -1.18 13.15
N GLY A 107 0.47 -0.64 12.18
CA GLY A 107 -0.67 0.22 12.41
C GLY A 107 -1.84 -0.49 13.08
N GLU A 108 -2.62 0.27 13.83
CA GLU A 108 -3.83 -0.25 14.48
C GLU A 108 -5.02 -0.28 13.52
N SER A 109 -5.96 -1.20 13.70
CA SER A 109 -7.16 -1.33 12.85
C SER A 109 -7.98 -0.04 12.76
N ARG A 110 -8.00 0.79 13.82
CA ARG A 110 -8.70 2.09 13.84
C ARG A 110 -8.09 3.14 12.89
N TRP A 111 -6.85 2.95 12.45
CA TRP A 111 -6.14 3.89 11.57
C TRP A 111 -6.60 3.78 10.12
N VAL A 112 -7.15 2.63 9.75
CA VAL A 112 -7.61 2.37 8.40
C VAL A 112 -9.13 2.48 8.32
N LYS A 113 -9.62 2.67 7.10
CA LYS A 113 -11.03 2.66 6.77
C LYS A 113 -11.25 1.72 5.59
N LYS A 114 -12.26 0.87 5.69
CA LYS A 114 -12.68 -0.01 4.60
C LYS A 114 -13.26 0.83 3.46
N VAL A 115 -12.89 0.48 2.24
CA VAL A 115 -13.55 0.95 1.03
C VAL A 115 -14.80 0.10 0.83
N VAL A 116 -15.95 0.69 1.16
CA VAL A 116 -17.31 0.14 1.04
C VAL A 116 -17.47 -1.27 1.63
#